data_AF-A0A954RDK1-F1
#
_entry.id   AF-A0A954RDK1-F1
#
_cell.length_a   1.000
_cell.length_b   1.000
_cell.length_c   1.000
_cell.angle_alpha   90.00
_cell.angle_beta   90.00
_cell.angle_gamma   90.00
#
_symmetry.space_group_name_H-M   'P 1'
#
loop_
_entity.id
_entity.type
_entity.pdbx_description
1 polymer ?
#
loop_
_entity_poly.entity_id
_entity_poly.type
_entity_poly.pdbx_seq_one_letter_code
_entity_poly.pdbx_strand_id
1 'polypeptide(L)'
;MKFDSLLCFPSCAAMVRVPRAAVVVFALLVSLELRAADDGVSIDDALKAGQTIYRQKCAMCHGAEGEGVAEHYGKPLAGDRTVKDLAQVITDTMPEEDPDACVGEEAVQVAAYIHEAFYSEVAQARRTKARIELSRLTVRQYQNSVMDLVGSFGEPSRWDGERGLRGEYFKSRNFRGSDRRIDRRDPMVDFDFGEASPGEDIDVNEFAIRWDGSVFAPDTGDYEFIVRTENGVRLWVNDTERPLIDAWVRSGTDLEHREAIRLLGGRAYRLRLEFFKSERGKEKVAAVSLLWKRPNHVDELIAERYLAPYAGGTQFVVNTPFPPDDRSVGYERGTSVSKQWDQAATLAAIETAGYVAENVNRLAATRNNAADYESRVKEFCYQFVERAFRRPLNDELRQFFVDRQFAAAESVDIAVKRVVLLALKSPRFLYREVDSAPSVGDAQSESSTVHDYDVAARLAFALWDSLPDRELLDAA
;
A
#
# COMPACT_ATOMS: atom_id res chain seq x y z
N MET A 1 -60.31 -22.01 -14.37
CA MET A 1 -59.50 -20.86 -14.83
C MET A 1 -58.53 -20.52 -13.70
N LYS A 2 -57.22 -20.73 -13.96
CA LYS A 2 -55.98 -20.11 -13.41
C LYS A 2 -55.92 -19.80 -11.89
N PHE A 3 -54.89 -20.17 -11.13
CA PHE A 3 -53.65 -20.94 -11.34
C PHE A 3 -53.15 -21.32 -9.92
N ASP A 4 -52.71 -22.56 -9.75
CA ASP A 4 -52.08 -23.08 -8.53
C ASP A 4 -50.57 -23.27 -8.77
N SER A 5 -49.80 -23.01 -7.71
CA SER A 5 -48.66 -23.80 -7.24
C SER A 5 -47.32 -23.87 -8.00
N LEU A 6 -46.28 -23.50 -7.22
CA LEU A 6 -44.98 -24.17 -7.04
C LEU A 6 -44.00 -24.19 -8.22
N LEU A 7 -42.74 -23.84 -7.94
CA LEU A 7 -41.59 -24.70 -8.28
C LEU A 7 -40.34 -24.29 -7.47
N CYS A 8 -39.82 -25.31 -6.79
CA CYS A 8 -38.51 -25.43 -6.20
C CYS A 8 -37.55 -25.99 -7.28
N PHE A 9 -36.27 -25.59 -7.29
CA PHE A 9 -35.22 -26.34 -8.01
C PHE A 9 -33.91 -26.34 -7.22
N PRO A 10 -33.26 -27.51 -7.06
CA PRO A 10 -32.01 -27.67 -6.33
C PRO A 10 -30.79 -27.49 -7.23
N SER A 11 -29.68 -27.09 -6.60
CA SER A 11 -28.34 -27.02 -7.16
C SER A 11 -27.70 -28.41 -7.16
N CYS A 12 -27.18 -28.85 -8.32
CA CYS A 12 -26.24 -29.98 -8.40
C CYS A 12 -25.28 -29.76 -9.58
N ALA A 13 -23.99 -29.82 -9.29
CA ALA A 13 -22.88 -29.60 -10.22
C ALA A 13 -22.66 -30.79 -11.18
N ALA A 14 -22.24 -30.49 -12.40
CA ALA A 14 -21.49 -31.43 -13.25
C ALA A 14 -20.52 -30.66 -14.17
N MET A 15 -19.23 -30.90 -13.98
CA MET A 15 -18.13 -30.49 -14.87
C MET A 15 -18.21 -31.26 -16.19
N VAL A 16 -18.06 -30.56 -17.33
CA VAL A 16 -17.70 -31.18 -18.61
C VAL A 16 -16.55 -30.38 -19.25
N ARG A 17 -15.46 -31.08 -19.54
CA ARG A 17 -14.24 -30.61 -20.22
C ARG A 17 -14.54 -30.21 -21.68
N VAL A 18 -14.02 -29.07 -22.12
CA VAL A 18 -14.06 -28.64 -23.54
C VAL A 18 -12.73 -29.00 -24.21
N PRO A 19 -12.71 -29.76 -25.32
CA PRO A 19 -11.48 -30.04 -26.06
C PRO A 19 -11.13 -28.90 -27.02
N ARG A 20 -9.83 -28.65 -27.15
CA ARG A 20 -9.20 -27.72 -28.09
C ARG A 20 -9.36 -28.19 -29.54
N ALA A 21 -10.43 -27.78 -30.22
CA ALA A 21 -10.50 -27.75 -31.70
C ALA A 21 -11.78 -27.05 -32.17
N ALA A 22 -11.76 -25.72 -32.29
CA ALA A 22 -12.68 -24.95 -33.15
C ALA A 22 -12.14 -23.52 -33.29
N VAL A 23 -10.94 -23.42 -33.85
CA VAL A 23 -10.50 -22.20 -34.54
C VAL A 23 -11.06 -22.30 -35.96
N VAL A 24 -11.50 -21.17 -36.51
CA VAL A 24 -11.99 -20.91 -37.88
C VAL A 24 -13.53 -20.97 -38.06
N VAL A 25 -14.05 -19.86 -38.61
CA VAL A 25 -15.43 -19.57 -39.05
C VAL A 25 -16.39 -19.01 -37.99
N PHE A 26 -16.18 -17.76 -37.56
CA PHE A 26 -17.29 -16.83 -37.26
C PHE A 26 -16.83 -15.38 -37.48
N ALA A 27 -16.40 -15.09 -38.71
CA ALA A 27 -16.17 -13.75 -39.23
C ALA A 27 -17.08 -13.59 -40.46
N LEU A 28 -18.39 -13.41 -40.22
CA LEU A 28 -19.41 -12.98 -41.19
C LEU A 28 -20.76 -13.04 -40.46
N LEU A 29 -21.56 -11.96 -40.56
CA LEU A 29 -22.92 -11.77 -40.01
C LEU A 29 -23.06 -11.04 -38.66
N VAL A 30 -22.43 -9.86 -38.54
CA VAL A 30 -23.12 -8.68 -37.99
C VAL A 30 -22.75 -7.48 -38.86
N SER A 31 -23.30 -7.46 -40.07
CA SER A 31 -23.32 -6.30 -40.97
C SER A 31 -24.79 -5.98 -41.23
N LEU A 32 -25.47 -5.49 -40.18
CA LEU A 32 -26.78 -4.87 -40.32
C LEU A 32 -26.49 -3.39 -40.57
N GLU A 33 -26.75 -2.97 -41.81
CA GLU A 33 -26.53 -1.62 -42.33
C GLU A 33 -27.23 -0.57 -41.46
N LEU A 34 -26.43 0.13 -40.64
CA LEU A 34 -26.74 1.49 -40.22
C LEU A 34 -26.12 2.42 -41.26
N ARG A 35 -26.86 2.69 -42.35
CA ARG A 35 -26.59 3.86 -43.18
C ARG A 35 -27.03 5.11 -42.40
N ALA A 36 -26.17 5.56 -41.49
CA ALA A 36 -26.10 6.97 -41.15
C ALA A 36 -25.11 7.59 -42.16
N ALA A 37 -25.50 8.71 -42.76
CA ALA A 37 -24.65 9.47 -43.67
C ALA A 37 -23.33 9.82 -42.97
N ASP A 38 -22.23 9.43 -43.62
CA ASP A 38 -20.87 9.73 -43.20
C ASP A 38 -20.50 11.10 -43.75
N ASP A 39 -20.78 12.15 -42.96
CA ASP A 39 -20.05 13.41 -42.99
C ASP A 39 -19.39 13.56 -41.60
N GLY A 40 -18.56 12.59 -41.22
CA GLY A 40 -17.90 12.54 -39.91
C GLY A 40 -16.55 13.23 -39.91
N VAL A 41 -16.50 14.52 -39.57
CA VAL A 41 -15.23 15.19 -39.24
C VAL A 41 -14.66 14.54 -37.97
N SER A 42 -13.41 14.04 -38.03
CA SER A 42 -12.71 13.51 -36.85
C SER A 42 -12.57 14.59 -35.78
N ILE A 43 -12.65 14.21 -34.49
CA ILE A 43 -12.42 15.13 -33.36
C ILE A 43 -11.05 15.85 -33.51
N ASP A 44 -10.03 15.15 -33.99
CA ASP A 44 -8.70 15.73 -34.21
C ASP A 44 -8.70 16.78 -35.33
N ASP A 45 -9.51 16.58 -36.37
CA ASP A 45 -9.62 17.52 -37.49
C ASP A 45 -10.42 18.75 -37.07
N ALA A 46 -11.46 18.57 -36.27
CA ALA A 46 -12.21 19.67 -35.65
C ALA A 46 -11.33 20.50 -34.70
N LEU A 47 -10.44 19.88 -33.92
CA LEU A 47 -9.49 20.57 -33.06
C LEU A 47 -8.41 21.34 -33.84
N LYS A 48 -7.90 20.78 -34.95
CA LYS A 48 -6.97 21.49 -35.85
C LYS A 48 -7.64 22.67 -36.56
N ALA A 49 -8.89 22.51 -37.01
CA ALA A 49 -9.68 23.59 -37.56
C ALA A 49 -9.89 24.70 -36.52
N GLY A 50 -10.29 24.33 -35.29
CA GLY A 50 -10.41 25.23 -34.16
C GLY A 50 -9.11 25.97 -33.82
N GLN A 51 -7.96 25.28 -33.86
CA GLN A 51 -6.66 25.89 -33.67
C GLN A 51 -6.34 26.95 -34.74
N THR A 52 -6.69 26.65 -35.99
CA THR A 52 -6.49 27.57 -37.12
C THR A 52 -7.36 28.81 -36.96
N ILE A 53 -8.63 28.63 -36.61
CA ILE A 53 -9.58 29.72 -36.33
C ILE A 53 -9.07 30.57 -35.17
N TYR A 54 -8.62 29.95 -34.08
CA TYR A 54 -8.10 30.66 -32.92
C TYR A 54 -6.92 31.57 -33.28
N ARG A 55 -5.94 31.04 -34.03
CA ARG A 55 -4.75 31.81 -34.45
C ARG A 55 -5.11 32.98 -35.35
N GLN A 56 -6.12 32.83 -36.21
CA GLN A 56 -6.52 33.86 -37.17
C GLN A 56 -7.41 34.94 -36.55
N LYS A 57 -8.37 34.54 -35.69
CA LYS A 57 -9.46 35.40 -35.24
C LYS A 57 -9.41 35.78 -33.76
N CYS A 58 -8.71 35.03 -32.91
CA CYS A 58 -8.79 35.18 -31.44
C CYS A 58 -7.46 35.56 -30.78
N ALA A 59 -6.33 35.04 -31.29
CA ALA A 59 -5.03 35.12 -30.63
C ALA A 59 -4.50 36.56 -30.48
N MET A 60 -4.90 37.48 -31.35
CA MET A 60 -4.49 38.90 -31.26
C MET A 60 -4.97 39.54 -29.96
N CYS A 61 -6.20 39.23 -29.52
CA CYS A 61 -6.79 39.83 -28.32
C CYS A 61 -6.58 38.98 -27.06
N HIS A 62 -6.48 37.64 -27.20
CA HIS A 62 -6.42 36.70 -26.09
C HIS A 62 -5.03 36.06 -25.86
N GLY A 63 -4.05 36.35 -26.71
CA GLY A 63 -2.73 35.72 -26.67
C GLY A 63 -2.68 34.42 -27.47
N ALA A 64 -1.48 34.01 -27.87
CA ALA A 64 -1.29 32.82 -28.71
C ALA A 64 -1.75 31.53 -28.02
N GLU A 65 -1.78 31.59 -26.69
CA GLU A 65 -1.92 30.49 -25.76
C GLU A 65 -3.04 30.77 -24.74
N GLY A 66 -3.89 31.78 -24.98
CA GLY A 66 -4.99 32.15 -24.11
C GLY A 66 -4.55 32.79 -22.80
N GLU A 67 -3.32 33.30 -22.71
CA GLU A 67 -2.72 33.92 -21.54
C GLU A 67 -3.27 35.33 -21.24
N GLY A 68 -3.96 35.95 -22.20
CA GLY A 68 -4.45 37.31 -22.16
C GLY A 68 -3.38 38.34 -22.57
N VAL A 69 -3.83 39.46 -23.12
CA VAL A 69 -2.97 40.57 -23.59
C VAL A 69 -3.38 41.84 -22.86
N ALA A 70 -2.44 42.50 -22.18
CA ALA A 70 -2.72 43.64 -21.31
C ALA A 70 -3.41 44.82 -22.02
N GLU A 71 -3.11 45.04 -23.30
CA GLU A 71 -3.69 46.09 -24.14
C GLU A 71 -5.03 45.70 -24.80
N HIS A 72 -5.45 44.43 -24.63
CA HIS A 72 -6.72 43.90 -25.11
C HIS A 72 -7.44 43.18 -23.96
N TYR A 73 -7.70 41.88 -24.08
CA TYR A 73 -8.29 41.08 -23.02
C TYR A 73 -7.20 40.58 -22.07
N GLY A 74 -6.97 41.30 -20.97
CA GLY A 74 -5.85 41.05 -20.06
C GLY A 74 -5.98 39.83 -19.13
N LYS A 75 -7.04 39.03 -19.22
CA LYS A 75 -7.22 37.84 -18.38
C LYS A 75 -6.94 36.56 -19.15
N PRO A 76 -6.32 35.54 -18.52
CA PRO A 76 -6.24 34.22 -19.12
C PRO A 76 -7.62 33.63 -19.41
N LEU A 77 -7.75 32.94 -20.53
CA LEU A 77 -8.91 32.14 -20.89
C LEU A 77 -8.91 30.86 -20.04
N ALA A 78 -9.60 30.90 -18.91
CA ALA A 78 -9.79 29.76 -18.02
C ALA A 78 -11.20 29.76 -17.42
N GLY A 79 -11.76 28.58 -17.18
CA GLY A 79 -13.07 28.42 -16.53
C GLY A 79 -13.62 27.00 -16.59
N ASP A 80 -14.90 26.87 -16.26
CA ASP A 80 -15.61 25.60 -16.07
C ASP A 80 -16.78 25.41 -17.06
N ARG A 81 -16.94 26.32 -18.02
CA ARG A 81 -18.00 26.22 -19.05
C ARG A 81 -17.78 25.04 -19.96
N THR A 82 -18.87 24.39 -20.37
CA THR A 82 -18.83 23.34 -21.38
C THR A 82 -18.44 23.91 -22.74
N VAL A 83 -17.96 23.06 -23.66
CA VAL A 83 -17.68 23.45 -25.05
C VAL A 83 -18.90 24.13 -25.71
N LYS A 84 -20.11 23.63 -25.42
CA LYS A 84 -21.36 24.20 -25.95
C LYS A 84 -21.61 25.61 -25.42
N ASP A 85 -21.46 25.80 -24.11
CA ASP A 85 -21.66 27.11 -23.48
C ASP A 85 -20.59 28.11 -23.93
N LEU A 86 -19.36 27.63 -24.11
CA LEU A 86 -18.26 28.45 -24.63
C LEU A 86 -18.51 28.84 -26.10
N ALA A 87 -18.98 27.91 -26.94
CA ALA A 87 -19.36 28.20 -28.32
C ALA A 87 -20.49 29.23 -28.42
N GLN A 88 -21.47 29.16 -27.51
CA GLN A 88 -22.55 30.15 -27.44
C GLN A 88 -22.01 31.54 -27.09
N VAL A 89 -21.12 31.64 -26.10
CA VAL A 89 -20.47 32.91 -25.73
C VAL A 89 -19.68 33.49 -26.90
N ILE A 90 -18.95 32.65 -27.62
CA ILE A 90 -18.17 33.07 -28.78
C ILE A 90 -19.12 33.61 -29.85
N THR A 91 -20.18 32.88 -30.17
CA THR A 91 -21.21 33.32 -31.13
C THR A 91 -21.85 34.66 -30.74
N ASP A 92 -22.08 34.88 -29.44
CA ASP A 92 -22.83 36.06 -28.99
C ASP A 92 -21.94 37.31 -28.82
N THR A 93 -20.64 37.14 -28.58
CA THR A 93 -19.79 38.25 -28.10
C THR A 93 -18.46 38.41 -28.83
N MET A 94 -18.10 37.50 -29.74
CA MET A 94 -16.76 37.46 -30.34
C MET A 94 -16.80 37.30 -31.86
N PRO A 95 -15.92 38.00 -32.60
CA PRO A 95 -15.07 39.13 -32.16
C PRO A 95 -15.83 40.37 -31.67
N GLU A 96 -15.26 41.13 -30.74
CA GLU A 96 -15.91 42.32 -30.14
C GLU A 96 -16.31 43.39 -31.19
N GLU A 97 -15.51 43.51 -32.26
CA GLU A 97 -15.78 44.45 -33.36
C GLU A 97 -16.69 43.88 -34.45
N ASP A 98 -16.88 42.55 -34.51
CA ASP A 98 -17.68 41.86 -35.54
C ASP A 98 -18.23 40.50 -35.02
N PRO A 99 -19.27 40.50 -34.17
CA PRO A 99 -19.76 39.27 -33.52
C PRO A 99 -20.26 38.19 -34.48
N ASP A 100 -20.66 38.57 -35.70
CA ASP A 100 -21.14 37.62 -36.71
C ASP A 100 -20.00 36.88 -37.45
N ALA A 101 -18.73 37.24 -37.20
CA ALA A 101 -17.57 36.69 -37.91
C ALA A 101 -17.14 35.30 -37.41
N CYS A 102 -17.61 34.82 -36.26
CA CYS A 102 -17.32 33.48 -35.75
C CYS A 102 -18.59 32.85 -35.14
N VAL A 103 -19.43 32.29 -36.00
CA VAL A 103 -20.73 31.71 -35.64
C VAL A 103 -20.84 30.25 -36.08
N GLY A 104 -21.82 29.53 -35.51
CA GLY A 104 -22.16 28.18 -35.94
C GLY A 104 -21.01 27.18 -35.75
N GLU A 105 -20.64 26.47 -36.82
CA GLU A 105 -19.64 25.41 -36.76
C GLU A 105 -18.24 25.93 -36.38
N GLU A 106 -17.86 27.12 -36.86
CA GLU A 106 -16.58 27.72 -36.50
C GLU A 106 -16.49 28.02 -34.99
N ALA A 107 -17.57 28.53 -34.40
CA ALA A 107 -17.65 28.81 -32.97
C ALA A 107 -17.50 27.54 -32.13
N VAL A 108 -18.10 26.43 -32.58
CA VAL A 108 -17.97 25.13 -31.91
C VAL A 108 -16.55 24.58 -32.02
N GLN A 109 -15.93 24.67 -33.20
CA GLN A 109 -14.57 24.18 -33.42
C GLN A 109 -13.54 24.97 -32.59
N VAL A 110 -13.61 26.30 -32.58
CA VAL A 110 -12.70 27.14 -31.79
C VAL A 110 -12.95 26.98 -30.29
N ALA A 111 -14.21 26.83 -29.84
CA ALA A 111 -14.52 26.53 -28.45
C ALA A 111 -13.94 25.19 -28.01
N ALA A 112 -14.03 24.15 -28.84
CA ALA A 112 -13.45 22.84 -28.56
C ALA A 112 -11.93 22.94 -28.41
N TYR A 113 -11.26 23.66 -29.33
CA TYR A 113 -9.82 23.92 -29.23
C TYR A 113 -9.46 24.69 -27.94
N ILE A 114 -10.14 25.80 -27.64
CA ILE A 114 -9.89 26.59 -26.43
C ILE A 114 -10.06 25.71 -25.18
N HIS A 115 -11.14 24.94 -25.10
CA HIS A 115 -11.46 24.05 -23.98
C HIS A 115 -10.35 23.01 -23.73
N GLU A 116 -9.89 22.33 -24.77
CA GLU A 116 -8.86 21.29 -24.70
C GLU A 116 -7.43 21.83 -24.55
N ALA A 117 -7.13 22.97 -25.18
CA ALA A 117 -5.78 23.52 -25.22
C ALA A 117 -5.43 24.25 -23.93
N PHE A 118 -6.38 25.02 -23.36
CA PHE A 118 -6.06 25.84 -22.19
C PHE A 118 -7.20 26.28 -21.28
N TYR A 119 -8.48 26.16 -21.64
CA TYR A 119 -9.55 26.74 -20.82
C TYR A 119 -10.03 25.85 -19.67
N SER A 120 -10.18 24.54 -19.91
CA SER A 120 -10.72 23.61 -18.91
C SER A 120 -9.75 23.35 -17.73
N GLU A 121 -10.27 22.86 -16.60
CA GLU A 121 -9.44 22.43 -15.46
C GLU A 121 -8.38 21.40 -15.87
N VAL A 122 -8.72 20.46 -16.76
CA VAL A 122 -7.79 19.44 -17.26
C VAL A 122 -6.71 20.08 -18.12
N ALA A 123 -7.05 21.02 -19.00
CA ALA A 123 -6.09 21.74 -19.82
C ALA A 123 -5.16 22.62 -18.97
N GLN A 124 -5.72 23.36 -18.00
CA GLN A 124 -4.97 24.14 -17.03
C GLN A 124 -4.03 23.27 -16.19
N ALA A 125 -4.47 22.07 -15.78
CA ALA A 125 -3.63 21.11 -15.07
C ALA A 125 -2.47 20.58 -15.93
N ARG A 126 -2.69 20.31 -17.23
CA ARG A 126 -1.62 19.92 -18.17
C ARG A 126 -0.58 21.04 -18.36
N ARG A 127 -0.99 22.30 -18.28
CA ARG A 127 -0.12 23.48 -18.52
C ARG A 127 0.56 24.00 -17.27
N THR A 128 -0.07 23.85 -16.11
CA THR A 128 0.51 24.24 -14.83
C THR A 128 1.77 23.41 -14.61
N LYS A 129 2.94 24.02 -14.75
CA LYS A 129 4.21 23.36 -14.45
C LYS A 129 4.14 22.82 -13.03
N ALA A 130 4.35 21.50 -12.89
CA ALA A 130 4.46 20.89 -11.58
C ALA A 130 5.54 21.62 -10.78
N ARG A 131 5.20 22.08 -9.56
CA ARG A 131 6.21 22.61 -8.65
C ARG A 131 7.13 21.46 -8.27
N ILE A 132 8.37 21.48 -8.75
CA ILE A 132 9.42 20.53 -8.32
C ILE A 132 9.93 21.05 -6.98
N GLU A 133 9.22 20.71 -5.91
CA GLU A 133 9.68 20.95 -4.55
C GLU A 133 10.15 19.63 -3.94
N LEU A 134 11.24 19.69 -3.17
CA LEU A 134 11.74 18.54 -2.40
C LEU A 134 10.68 18.14 -1.36
N SER A 135 9.83 17.17 -1.73
CA SER A 135 8.87 16.58 -0.80
C SER A 135 9.54 15.53 0.05
N ARG A 136 9.59 15.76 1.37
CA ARG A 136 9.90 14.69 2.33
C ARG A 136 8.80 13.63 2.32
N LEU A 137 9.13 12.43 2.77
CA LEU A 137 8.14 11.37 3.01
C LEU A 137 7.12 11.86 4.05
N THR A 138 5.84 11.60 3.76
CA THR A 138 4.78 11.70 4.78
C THR A 138 5.00 10.67 5.88
N VAL A 139 4.35 10.82 7.03
CA VAL A 139 4.46 9.86 8.14
C VAL A 139 4.10 8.44 7.68
N ARG A 140 2.99 8.32 6.93
CA ARG A 140 2.55 7.03 6.37
C ARG A 140 3.60 6.44 5.42
N GLN A 141 4.13 7.26 4.53
CA GLN A 141 5.15 6.82 3.57
C GLN A 141 6.45 6.41 4.24
N TYR A 142 6.89 7.14 5.27
CA TYR A 142 8.07 6.78 6.05
C TYR A 142 7.87 5.43 6.75
N GLN A 143 6.74 5.25 7.46
CA GLN A 143 6.44 4.01 8.19
C GLN A 143 6.35 2.80 7.25
N ASN A 144 5.64 2.94 6.12
CA ASN A 144 5.55 1.90 5.11
C ASN A 144 6.91 1.61 4.46
N SER A 145 7.69 2.64 4.12
CA SER A 145 9.00 2.48 3.49
C SER A 145 9.98 1.77 4.40
N VAL A 146 10.01 2.10 5.69
CA VAL A 146 10.86 1.41 6.67
C VAL A 146 10.43 -0.05 6.85
N MET A 147 9.12 -0.31 6.95
CA MET A 147 8.59 -1.68 7.04
C MET A 147 8.98 -2.51 5.81
N ASP A 148 8.72 -2.01 4.60
CA ASP A 148 9.02 -2.73 3.37
C ASP A 148 10.53 -2.87 3.14
N LEU A 149 11.33 -1.86 3.52
CA LEU A 149 12.79 -1.93 3.46
C LEU A 149 13.32 -3.09 4.30
N VAL A 150 12.93 -3.17 5.58
CA VAL A 150 13.36 -4.25 6.48
C VAL A 150 12.73 -5.59 6.05
N GLY A 151 11.45 -5.57 5.68
CA GLY A 151 10.69 -6.74 5.24
C GLY A 151 11.21 -7.38 3.95
N SER A 152 11.85 -6.59 3.07
CA SER A 152 12.44 -7.09 1.81
C SER A 152 13.57 -8.11 1.99
N PHE A 153 14.14 -8.20 3.19
CA PHE A 153 15.16 -9.16 3.59
C PHE A 153 14.61 -10.32 4.45
N GLY A 154 13.31 -10.32 4.74
CA GLY A 154 12.62 -11.34 5.52
C GLY A 154 11.73 -12.24 4.69
N GLU A 155 10.97 -13.09 5.37
CA GLU A 155 9.87 -13.82 4.74
C GLU A 155 8.76 -12.84 4.38
N PRO A 156 8.24 -12.87 3.14
CA PRO A 156 7.21 -11.94 2.71
C PRO A 156 5.92 -12.18 3.50
N SER A 157 5.32 -11.11 4.00
CA SER A 157 3.90 -11.14 4.37
C SER A 157 3.09 -11.12 3.08
N ARG A 158 2.27 -12.16 2.87
CA ARG A 158 1.39 -12.27 1.71
C ARG A 158 -0.05 -12.45 2.17
N TRP A 159 -0.94 -11.80 1.45
CA TRP A 159 -2.37 -12.01 1.54
C TRP A 159 -2.81 -12.64 0.21
N ASP A 160 -3.04 -13.95 0.21
CA ASP A 160 -3.40 -14.74 -0.98
C ASP A 160 -4.92 -14.81 -1.23
N GLY A 161 -5.72 -14.18 -0.36
CA GLY A 161 -7.17 -14.19 -0.43
C GLY A 161 -7.83 -15.45 0.14
N GLU A 162 -7.04 -16.43 0.58
CA GLU A 162 -7.56 -17.54 1.37
C GLU A 162 -7.99 -17.04 2.74
N ARG A 163 -8.99 -17.73 3.33
CA ARG A 163 -9.65 -17.27 4.55
C ARG A 163 -9.58 -18.28 5.69
N GLY A 164 -9.72 -17.78 6.92
CA GLY A 164 -9.71 -18.57 8.16
C GLY A 164 -8.29 -18.88 8.66
N LEU A 165 -8.19 -19.59 9.77
CA LEU A 165 -6.93 -20.04 10.37
C LEU A 165 -6.79 -21.55 10.29
N ARG A 166 -5.56 -22.05 10.26
CA ARG A 166 -5.30 -23.49 10.40
C ARG A 166 -5.42 -23.88 11.86
N GLY A 167 -6.46 -24.61 12.21
CA GLY A 167 -6.73 -25.15 13.54
C GLY A 167 -6.23 -26.59 13.69
N GLU A 168 -5.27 -26.79 14.58
CA GLU A 168 -4.77 -28.11 14.98
C GLU A 168 -5.29 -28.46 16.37
N TYR A 169 -5.96 -29.60 16.51
CA TYR A 169 -6.56 -30.05 17.75
C TYR A 169 -5.81 -31.28 18.28
N PHE A 170 -5.49 -31.25 19.57
CA PHE A 170 -4.62 -32.21 20.23
C PHE A 170 -5.33 -32.85 21.42
N LYS A 171 -5.18 -34.16 21.58
CA LYS A 171 -5.70 -34.91 22.74
C LYS A 171 -4.95 -34.66 24.05
N SER A 172 -3.92 -33.82 24.06
CA SER A 172 -3.12 -33.48 25.23
C SER A 172 -2.68 -32.02 25.16
N ARG A 173 -2.29 -31.45 26.30
CA ARG A 173 -1.87 -30.04 26.40
C ARG A 173 -0.53 -29.69 25.73
N ASN A 174 0.25 -30.67 25.27
CA ASN A 174 1.68 -30.47 24.97
C ASN A 174 2.00 -30.24 23.48
N PHE A 175 1.00 -29.94 22.63
CA PHE A 175 1.16 -29.66 21.19
C PHE A 175 2.08 -30.63 20.42
N ARG A 176 2.13 -31.90 20.83
CA ARG A 176 2.96 -32.92 20.18
C ARG A 176 2.26 -33.42 18.92
N GLY A 177 3.01 -33.58 17.84
CA GLY A 177 2.46 -34.09 16.57
C GLY A 177 1.76 -35.45 16.71
N SER A 178 2.24 -36.33 17.60
CA SER A 178 1.60 -37.62 17.91
C SER A 178 0.20 -37.51 18.53
N ASP A 179 -0.10 -36.36 19.15
CA ASP A 179 -1.35 -36.09 19.84
C ASP A 179 -2.35 -35.32 18.98
N ARG A 180 -1.94 -34.87 17.78
CA ARG A 180 -2.84 -34.20 16.84
C ARG A 180 -3.91 -35.18 16.34
N ARG A 181 -5.17 -34.76 16.37
CA ARG A 181 -6.34 -35.54 15.94
C ARG A 181 -7.12 -34.87 14.82
N ILE A 182 -7.18 -33.54 14.86
CA ILE A 182 -7.85 -32.74 13.83
C ILE A 182 -6.86 -31.71 13.30
N ASP A 183 -6.87 -31.53 11.99
CA ASP A 183 -6.15 -30.48 11.27
C ASP A 183 -7.12 -29.95 10.23
N ARG A 184 -7.71 -28.78 10.50
CA ARG A 184 -8.75 -28.19 9.67
C ARG A 184 -8.59 -26.68 9.58
N ARG A 185 -9.38 -26.09 8.70
CA ARG A 185 -9.48 -24.65 8.54
C ARG A 185 -10.70 -24.15 9.30
N ASP A 186 -10.48 -23.27 10.26
CA ASP A 186 -11.54 -22.64 11.04
C ASP A 186 -11.75 -21.21 10.52
N PRO A 187 -12.96 -20.84 10.03
CA PRO A 187 -13.23 -19.51 9.48
C PRO A 187 -12.93 -18.38 10.48
N MET A 188 -13.22 -18.61 11.75
CA MET A 188 -13.02 -17.69 12.86
C MET A 188 -12.75 -18.48 14.14
N VAL A 189 -12.23 -17.81 15.16
CA VAL A 189 -12.10 -18.39 16.50
C VAL A 189 -13.23 -17.86 17.37
N ASP A 190 -14.32 -18.61 17.41
CA ASP A 190 -15.47 -18.38 18.27
C ASP A 190 -16.14 -19.73 18.55
N PHE A 191 -15.66 -20.41 19.59
CA PHE A 191 -16.04 -21.77 19.92
C PHE A 191 -16.57 -21.85 21.35
N ASP A 192 -17.74 -22.44 21.51
CA ASP A 192 -18.28 -22.88 22.80
C ASP A 192 -18.49 -24.39 22.74
N PHE A 193 -17.59 -25.13 23.40
CA PHE A 193 -17.68 -26.59 23.52
C PHE A 193 -18.48 -27.00 24.76
N GLY A 194 -18.80 -26.07 25.67
CA GLY A 194 -19.36 -26.39 26.98
C GLY A 194 -18.56 -27.51 27.67
N GLU A 195 -19.26 -28.54 28.13
CA GLU A 195 -18.64 -29.73 28.74
C GLU A 195 -18.27 -30.83 27.72
N ALA A 196 -18.32 -30.58 26.41
CA ALA A 196 -18.02 -31.57 25.36
C ALA A 196 -16.55 -31.49 24.89
N SER A 197 -16.11 -32.54 24.16
CA SER A 197 -14.84 -32.52 23.43
C SER A 197 -15.01 -31.85 22.06
N PRO A 198 -13.95 -31.28 21.48
CA PRO A 198 -14.00 -30.66 20.14
C PRO A 198 -14.12 -31.68 18.99
N GLY A 199 -14.03 -32.98 19.27
CA GLY A 199 -14.19 -34.05 18.29
C GLY A 199 -13.87 -35.44 18.84
N GLU A 200 -13.96 -36.44 17.95
CA GLU A 200 -13.64 -37.83 18.26
C GLU A 200 -12.16 -38.01 18.64
N ASP A 201 -11.86 -39.00 19.49
CA ASP A 201 -10.52 -39.32 20.00
C ASP A 201 -9.79 -38.17 20.73
N ILE A 202 -10.54 -37.17 21.20
CA ILE A 202 -10.05 -36.08 22.06
C ILE A 202 -10.75 -36.19 23.41
N ASP A 203 -9.96 -36.20 24.49
CA ASP A 203 -10.49 -36.25 25.86
C ASP A 203 -11.28 -34.97 26.17
N VAL A 204 -12.42 -35.13 26.83
CA VAL A 204 -13.31 -34.04 27.24
C VAL A 204 -12.74 -33.19 28.38
N ASN A 205 -11.84 -33.77 29.17
CA ASN A 205 -11.24 -33.14 30.35
C ASN A 205 -9.88 -32.51 30.04
N GLU A 206 -9.16 -32.98 29.02
CA GLU A 206 -7.86 -32.43 28.63
C GLU A 206 -7.68 -32.41 27.11
N PHE A 207 -7.52 -31.22 26.56
CA PHE A 207 -7.18 -31.03 25.16
C PHE A 207 -6.57 -29.66 24.92
N ALA A 208 -5.91 -29.50 23.76
CA ALA A 208 -5.39 -28.22 23.33
C ALA A 208 -5.72 -27.98 21.85
N ILE A 209 -5.81 -26.70 21.49
CA ILE A 209 -6.06 -26.25 20.13
C ILE A 209 -5.04 -25.17 19.79
N ARG A 210 -4.44 -25.26 18.61
CA ARG A 210 -3.56 -24.22 18.08
C ARG A 210 -4.13 -23.72 16.76
N TRP A 211 -4.46 -22.45 16.70
CA TRP A 211 -4.74 -21.74 15.46
C TRP A 211 -3.50 -20.99 15.02
N ASP A 212 -3.02 -21.25 13.80
CA ASP A 212 -1.86 -20.59 13.21
C ASP A 212 -2.23 -20.05 11.81
N GLY A 213 -1.71 -18.87 11.48
CA GLY A 213 -1.99 -18.18 10.23
C GLY A 213 -1.59 -16.72 10.29
N SER A 214 -2.40 -15.85 9.69
CA SER A 214 -2.21 -14.40 9.71
C SER A 214 -3.51 -13.64 9.91
N VAL A 215 -3.41 -12.43 10.46
CA VAL A 215 -4.49 -11.45 10.58
C VAL A 215 -4.21 -10.24 9.69
N PHE A 216 -5.18 -9.83 8.87
CA PHE A 216 -5.10 -8.63 8.03
C PHE A 216 -5.55 -7.39 8.80
N ALA A 217 -4.67 -6.40 8.94
CA ALA A 217 -5.00 -5.11 9.52
C ALA A 217 -5.52 -4.16 8.42
N PRO A 218 -6.82 -3.80 8.39
CA PRO A 218 -7.32 -2.84 7.39
C PRO A 218 -6.89 -1.40 7.66
N ASP A 219 -6.77 -1.03 8.94
CA ASP A 219 -6.51 0.34 9.38
C ASP A 219 -5.11 0.47 10.00
N THR A 220 -4.46 1.62 9.85
CA THR A 220 -3.22 1.94 10.58
C THR A 220 -3.55 2.49 11.95
N GLY A 221 -2.97 1.92 13.01
CA GLY A 221 -3.10 2.43 14.36
C GLY A 221 -2.91 1.34 15.42
N ASP A 222 -3.40 1.62 16.62
CA ASP A 222 -3.27 0.71 17.76
C ASP A 222 -4.51 -0.20 17.80
N TYR A 223 -4.26 -1.50 17.79
CA TYR A 223 -5.26 -2.57 17.89
C TYR A 223 -5.21 -3.14 19.30
N GLU A 224 -6.37 -3.37 19.91
CA GLU A 224 -6.45 -4.18 21.13
C GLU A 224 -6.90 -5.58 20.73
N PHE A 225 -6.04 -6.59 20.90
CA PHE A 225 -6.46 -7.98 20.75
C PHE A 225 -7.07 -8.45 22.06
N ILE A 226 -8.19 -9.16 21.96
CA ILE A 226 -8.98 -9.57 23.12
C ILE A 226 -9.26 -11.07 22.96
N VAL A 227 -8.96 -11.83 24.01
CA VAL A 227 -9.30 -13.25 24.07
C VAL A 227 -10.24 -13.47 25.24
N ARG A 228 -11.42 -14.01 24.97
CA ARG A 228 -12.40 -14.40 25.99
C ARG A 228 -12.37 -15.90 26.18
N THR A 229 -12.09 -16.35 27.40
CA THR A 229 -11.95 -17.77 27.74
C THR A 229 -11.89 -17.93 29.27
N GLU A 230 -12.42 -19.04 29.79
CA GLU A 230 -12.19 -19.43 31.19
C GLU A 230 -10.96 -20.35 31.37
N ASN A 231 -10.38 -20.78 30.24
CA ASN A 231 -9.27 -21.72 30.16
C ASN A 231 -7.97 -21.03 29.74
N GLY A 232 -6.86 -21.77 29.81
CA GLY A 232 -5.54 -21.21 29.52
C GLY A 232 -5.34 -20.87 28.05
N VAL A 233 -4.70 -19.72 27.80
CA VAL A 233 -4.50 -19.21 26.45
C VAL A 233 -3.21 -18.43 26.30
N ARG A 234 -2.64 -18.47 25.09
CA ARG A 234 -1.57 -17.60 24.63
C ARG A 234 -1.85 -17.10 23.23
N LEU A 235 -1.66 -15.80 23.02
CA LEU A 235 -1.79 -15.17 21.71
C LEU A 235 -0.46 -14.52 21.32
N TRP A 236 0.01 -14.81 20.12
CA TRP A 236 1.10 -14.11 19.46
C TRP A 236 0.54 -13.36 18.26
N VAL A 237 0.91 -12.08 18.14
CA VAL A 237 0.59 -11.25 16.98
C VAL A 237 1.88 -10.57 16.55
N ASN A 238 2.28 -10.79 15.30
CA ASN A 238 3.50 -10.22 14.70
C ASN A 238 4.82 -10.55 15.44
N ASP A 239 4.82 -11.56 16.30
CA ASP A 239 6.00 -12.09 17.01
C ASP A 239 5.89 -13.62 17.03
N THR A 240 7.01 -14.34 17.09
CA THR A 240 7.02 -15.81 17.14
C THR A 240 7.56 -16.36 18.45
N GLU A 241 8.22 -15.52 19.24
CA GLU A 241 8.90 -15.88 20.48
C GLU A 241 8.12 -15.37 21.69
N ARG A 242 7.69 -14.10 21.66
CA ARG A 242 7.04 -13.44 22.80
C ARG A 242 5.53 -13.35 22.58
N PRO A 243 4.71 -14.00 23.42
CA PRO A 243 3.26 -13.85 23.33
C PRO A 243 2.87 -12.40 23.66
N LEU A 244 1.91 -11.87 22.90
CA LEU A 244 1.23 -10.62 23.22
C LEU A 244 0.37 -10.80 24.48
N ILE A 245 -0.39 -11.90 24.55
CA ILE A 245 -1.16 -12.29 25.74
C ILE A 245 -0.61 -13.62 26.25
N ASP A 246 -0.18 -13.68 27.51
CA ASP A 246 0.22 -14.92 28.20
C ASP A 246 -0.64 -15.17 29.44
N ALA A 247 -1.77 -15.87 29.24
CA ALA A 247 -2.66 -16.33 30.29
C ALA A 247 -2.61 -17.86 30.41
N TRP A 248 -1.40 -18.42 30.41
CA TRP A 248 -1.18 -19.88 30.46
C TRP A 248 -1.42 -20.51 31.84
N VAL A 249 -1.44 -19.70 32.89
CA VAL A 249 -1.77 -20.12 34.24
C VAL A 249 -2.93 -19.30 34.74
N ARG A 250 -3.99 -19.97 35.16
CA ARG A 250 -5.16 -19.30 35.71
C ARG A 250 -4.82 -18.65 37.07
N SER A 251 -4.90 -17.33 37.13
CA SER A 251 -4.89 -16.57 38.37
C SER A 251 -6.22 -15.82 38.46
N GLY A 252 -7.10 -16.24 39.38
CA GLY A 252 -8.38 -15.55 39.62
C GLY A 252 -9.55 -16.03 38.74
N THR A 253 -10.43 -15.08 38.42
CA THR A 253 -11.73 -15.25 37.73
C THR A 253 -11.81 -14.44 36.43
N ASP A 254 -10.68 -13.98 35.92
CA ASP A 254 -10.64 -13.19 34.69
C ASP A 254 -11.04 -14.07 33.50
N LEU A 255 -12.05 -13.61 32.75
CA LEU A 255 -12.59 -14.30 31.57
C LEU A 255 -12.19 -13.61 30.27
N GLU A 256 -11.52 -12.47 30.36
CA GLU A 256 -11.13 -11.63 29.24
C GLU A 256 -9.69 -11.15 29.44
N HIS A 257 -8.86 -11.39 28.44
CA HIS A 257 -7.48 -10.91 28.38
C HIS A 257 -7.35 -9.98 27.19
N ARG A 258 -6.76 -8.80 27.39
CA ARG A 258 -6.63 -7.78 26.34
C ARG A 258 -5.27 -7.12 26.36
N GLU A 259 -4.69 -6.93 25.20
CA GLU A 259 -3.39 -6.27 25.04
C GLU A 259 -3.35 -5.48 23.73
N ALA A 260 -2.61 -4.37 23.74
CA ALA A 260 -2.53 -3.45 22.61
C ALA A 260 -1.25 -3.65 21.79
N ILE A 261 -1.37 -3.56 20.46
CA ILE A 261 -0.25 -3.58 19.52
C ILE A 261 -0.50 -2.61 18.37
N ARG A 262 0.54 -1.89 17.95
CA ARG A 262 0.46 -0.99 16.79
C ARG A 262 0.67 -1.77 15.49
N LEU A 263 -0.24 -1.61 14.54
CA LEU A 263 -0.19 -2.22 13.21
C LEU A 263 -0.36 -1.16 12.11
N LEU A 264 0.21 -1.41 10.93
CA LEU A 264 0.00 -0.61 9.72
C LEU A 264 -1.09 -1.27 8.86
N GLY A 265 -2.01 -0.45 8.36
CA GLY A 265 -3.12 -0.89 7.53
C GLY A 265 -2.65 -1.40 6.16
N GLY A 266 -3.41 -2.33 5.58
CA GLY A 266 -3.10 -2.97 4.31
C GLY A 266 -2.10 -4.12 4.40
N ARG A 267 -1.80 -4.62 5.59
CA ARG A 267 -0.79 -5.66 5.83
C ARG A 267 -1.38 -6.86 6.56
N ALA A 268 -0.83 -8.04 6.28
CA ALA A 268 -1.08 -9.25 7.04
C ALA A 268 0.02 -9.46 8.08
N TYR A 269 -0.36 -9.86 9.28
CA TYR A 269 0.53 -10.08 10.42
C TYR A 269 0.38 -11.52 10.88
N ARG A 270 1.50 -12.19 11.14
CA ARG A 270 1.46 -13.55 11.70
C ARG A 270 0.63 -13.57 12.98
N LEU A 271 -0.25 -14.55 13.10
CA LEU A 271 -1.09 -14.75 14.27
C LEU A 271 -1.04 -16.22 14.70
N ARG A 272 -0.78 -16.45 15.98
CA ARG A 272 -0.86 -17.78 16.60
C ARG A 272 -1.65 -17.67 17.89
N LEU A 273 -2.67 -18.51 18.05
CA LEU A 273 -3.44 -18.65 19.28
C LEU A 273 -3.31 -20.09 19.76
N GLU A 274 -2.82 -20.27 20.97
CA GLU A 274 -2.75 -21.56 21.66
C GLU A 274 -3.75 -21.55 22.82
N PHE A 275 -4.66 -22.50 22.82
CA PHE A 275 -5.69 -22.71 23.84
C PHE A 275 -5.53 -24.09 24.46
N PHE A 276 -5.79 -24.25 25.75
CA PHE A 276 -5.90 -25.56 26.36
C PHE A 276 -6.92 -25.62 27.49
N LYS A 277 -7.59 -26.77 27.62
CA LYS A 277 -8.37 -27.17 28.79
C LYS A 277 -7.54 -28.15 29.61
N SER A 278 -7.52 -27.96 30.93
CA SER A 278 -6.75 -28.79 31.86
C SER A 278 -7.65 -29.69 32.69
N GLU A 279 -7.33 -30.99 32.76
CA GLU A 279 -8.01 -31.94 33.66
C GLU A 279 -7.86 -31.54 35.14
N ARG A 280 -6.76 -30.85 35.48
CA ARG A 280 -6.47 -30.42 36.86
C ARG A 280 -7.15 -29.10 37.23
N GLY A 281 -7.69 -28.37 36.26
CA GLY A 281 -8.43 -27.15 36.51
C GLY A 281 -9.82 -27.47 37.06
N LYS A 282 -10.43 -26.56 37.82
CA LYS A 282 -11.87 -26.64 38.14
C LYS A 282 -12.76 -26.26 36.92
N GLU A 283 -12.19 -26.32 35.72
CA GLU A 283 -12.73 -25.82 34.46
C GLU A 283 -13.62 -26.90 33.85
N LYS A 284 -14.93 -26.77 34.05
CA LYS A 284 -15.90 -27.73 33.48
C LYS A 284 -16.15 -27.45 32.00
N VAL A 285 -16.17 -26.18 31.64
CA VAL A 285 -16.47 -25.70 30.30
C VAL A 285 -15.22 -25.36 29.51
N ALA A 286 -15.31 -25.45 28.19
CA ALA A 286 -14.32 -24.94 27.26
C ALA A 286 -14.96 -23.99 26.26
N ALA A 287 -14.57 -22.72 26.30
CA ALA A 287 -15.01 -21.72 25.35
C ALA A 287 -13.87 -20.74 25.06
N VAL A 288 -13.75 -20.33 23.80
CA VAL A 288 -12.75 -19.35 23.36
C VAL A 288 -13.28 -18.50 22.22
N SER A 289 -13.16 -17.18 22.37
CA SER A 289 -13.45 -16.21 21.30
C SER A 289 -12.26 -15.27 21.13
N LEU A 290 -11.86 -15.03 19.88
CA LEU A 290 -10.83 -14.07 19.50
C LEU A 290 -11.48 -12.82 18.91
N LEU A 291 -11.35 -11.72 19.63
CA LEU A 291 -11.87 -10.42 19.27
C LEU A 291 -10.72 -9.44 19.09
N TRP A 292 -11.04 -8.30 18.50
CA TRP A 292 -10.16 -7.15 18.48
C TRP A 292 -10.95 -5.85 18.61
N LYS A 293 -10.26 -4.77 18.92
CA LYS A 293 -10.73 -3.41 18.75
C LYS A 293 -9.79 -2.71 17.78
N ARG A 294 -10.31 -2.39 16.59
CA ARG A 294 -9.55 -1.65 15.59
C ARG A 294 -9.42 -0.17 15.97
N PRO A 295 -8.46 0.57 15.39
CA PRO A 295 -8.34 2.01 15.59
C PRO A 295 -9.66 2.73 15.33
N ASN A 296 -10.15 3.51 16.29
CA ASN A 296 -11.44 4.24 16.24
C ASN A 296 -12.69 3.36 16.02
N HIS A 297 -12.62 2.07 16.35
CA HIS A 297 -13.74 1.14 16.27
C HIS A 297 -14.11 0.59 17.67
N VAL A 298 -15.16 -0.23 17.70
CA VAL A 298 -15.62 -0.98 18.88
C VAL A 298 -15.06 -2.40 18.88
N ASP A 299 -15.16 -3.08 20.02
CA ASP A 299 -14.83 -4.49 20.17
C ASP A 299 -15.69 -5.33 19.21
N GLU A 300 -15.04 -6.11 18.35
CA GLU A 300 -15.70 -6.99 17.37
C GLU A 300 -14.97 -8.33 17.27
N LEU A 301 -15.71 -9.39 16.95
CA LEU A 301 -15.10 -10.69 16.61
C LEU A 301 -14.22 -10.52 15.37
N ILE A 302 -13.04 -11.14 15.35
CA ILE A 302 -12.20 -11.13 14.16
C ILE A 302 -12.85 -12.01 13.09
N ALA A 303 -13.55 -11.35 12.16
CA ALA A 303 -14.27 -12.02 11.09
C ALA A 303 -13.30 -12.75 10.14
N GLU A 304 -13.81 -13.81 9.51
CA GLU A 304 -13.08 -14.64 8.54
C GLU A 304 -12.36 -13.84 7.45
N ARG A 305 -12.92 -12.71 7.02
CA ARG A 305 -12.30 -11.83 6.01
C ARG A 305 -10.97 -11.21 6.42
N TYR A 306 -10.64 -11.23 7.71
CA TYR A 306 -9.40 -10.72 8.26
C TYR A 306 -8.42 -11.83 8.65
N LEU A 307 -8.77 -13.09 8.43
CA LEU A 307 -7.93 -14.23 8.79
C LEU A 307 -7.50 -14.97 7.53
N ALA A 308 -6.23 -15.35 7.45
CA ALA A 308 -5.69 -16.19 6.40
C ALA A 308 -4.90 -17.37 6.99
N PRO A 309 -4.96 -18.56 6.36
CA PRO A 309 -4.35 -19.77 6.91
C PRO A 309 -2.83 -19.79 6.74
N TYR A 310 -2.29 -18.96 5.85
CA TYR A 310 -0.85 -18.80 5.66
C TYR A 310 -0.26 -17.97 6.80
N ALA A 311 0.75 -18.52 7.48
CA ALA A 311 1.55 -17.79 8.45
C ALA A 311 2.74 -17.13 7.74
N GLY A 312 2.65 -15.82 7.51
CA GLY A 312 3.74 -15.04 6.93
C GLY A 312 4.88 -14.75 7.91
N GLY A 313 5.90 -14.05 7.41
CA GLY A 313 6.98 -13.51 8.25
C GLY A 313 6.51 -12.39 9.18
N THR A 314 7.23 -12.19 10.28
CA THR A 314 7.03 -11.02 11.16
C THR A 314 7.46 -9.75 10.43
N GLN A 315 6.73 -8.67 10.70
CA GLN A 315 6.90 -7.35 10.09
C GLN A 315 7.45 -6.36 11.10
N PHE A 316 8.39 -5.51 10.69
CA PHE A 316 8.86 -4.43 11.53
C PHE A 316 7.91 -3.24 11.46
N VAL A 317 7.36 -2.83 12.60
CA VAL A 317 6.51 -1.64 12.74
C VAL A 317 7.25 -0.62 13.59
N VAL A 318 7.48 0.57 13.03
CA VAL A 318 8.04 1.70 13.78
C VAL A 318 7.01 2.18 14.79
N ASN A 319 7.36 2.13 16.08
CA ASN A 319 6.51 2.59 17.19
C ASN A 319 6.76 4.04 17.56
N THR A 320 7.87 4.63 17.11
CA THR A 320 8.19 6.04 17.33
C THR A 320 7.02 6.94 16.88
N PRO A 321 6.46 7.78 17.77
CA PRO A 321 5.37 8.69 17.42
C PRO A 321 5.89 9.85 16.56
N PHE A 322 5.20 10.09 15.45
CA PHE A 322 5.45 11.25 14.59
C PHE A 322 4.42 12.36 14.84
N PRO A 323 4.80 13.64 14.67
CA PRO A 323 3.82 14.71 14.60
C PRO A 323 2.94 14.55 13.35
N PRO A 324 1.72 15.10 13.33
CA PRO A 324 0.90 15.17 12.12
C PRO A 324 1.65 15.83 10.95
N ASP A 325 1.40 15.35 9.74
CA ASP A 325 1.95 15.96 8.52
C ASP A 325 1.39 17.36 8.28
N ASP A 326 2.19 18.18 7.58
CA ASP A 326 2.07 19.63 7.71
C ASP A 326 0.78 20.22 7.13
N ARG A 327 0.01 19.55 6.21
CA ARG A 327 -1.40 19.91 5.82
C ARG A 327 -2.26 18.76 5.26
N SER A 328 -3.59 18.83 5.52
CA SER A 328 -4.64 17.98 4.91
C SER A 328 -5.84 18.83 4.46
N VAL A 329 -6.48 18.43 3.34
CA VAL A 329 -7.58 19.12 2.62
C VAL A 329 -7.14 20.36 1.81
N GLY A 330 -6.16 20.19 0.91
CA GLY A 330 -5.90 21.11 -0.21
C GLY A 330 -4.51 21.75 -0.31
N TYR A 331 -3.44 20.94 -0.33
CA TYR A 331 -2.01 21.32 -0.54
C TYR A 331 -1.30 21.94 0.70
N GLU A 332 -0.02 21.70 1.05
CA GLU A 332 1.10 20.86 0.60
C GLU A 332 1.43 19.81 1.68
N ARG A 333 1.91 18.61 1.32
CA ARG A 333 2.35 17.57 2.27
C ARG A 333 3.86 17.38 2.17
N GLY A 334 4.55 17.41 3.30
CA GLY A 334 5.99 17.12 3.31
C GLY A 334 6.86 18.21 2.68
N THR A 335 6.41 19.46 2.63
CA THR A 335 7.21 20.60 2.16
C THR A 335 7.93 21.33 3.31
N SER A 336 7.52 21.10 4.57
CA SER A 336 8.19 21.66 5.74
C SER A 336 8.86 20.59 6.60
N VAL A 337 9.91 20.99 7.33
CA VAL A 337 10.61 20.13 8.28
C VAL A 337 10.52 20.79 9.66
N SER A 338 9.59 20.33 10.49
CA SER A 338 9.50 20.78 11.87
C SER A 338 10.57 20.10 12.73
N LYS A 339 10.95 20.74 13.85
CA LYS A 339 11.88 20.14 14.83
C LYS A 339 11.35 18.82 15.36
N GLN A 340 10.03 18.74 15.61
CA GLN A 340 9.37 17.54 16.08
C GLN A 340 9.45 16.41 15.05
N TRP A 341 9.28 16.73 13.77
CA TRP A 341 9.36 15.73 12.71
C TRP A 341 10.79 15.21 12.55
N ASP A 342 11.79 16.10 12.54
CA ASP A 342 13.19 15.69 12.42
C ASP A 342 13.65 14.82 13.60
N GLN A 343 13.19 15.17 14.82
CA GLN A 343 13.42 14.36 16.01
C GLN A 343 12.74 12.97 15.88
N ALA A 344 11.48 12.91 15.45
CA ALA A 344 10.77 11.65 15.26
C ALA A 344 11.44 10.77 14.18
N ALA A 345 11.84 11.33 13.04
CA ALA A 345 12.59 10.62 12.00
C ALA A 345 13.93 10.06 12.52
N THR A 346 14.58 10.78 13.44
CA THR A 346 15.82 10.33 14.08
C THR A 346 15.60 9.19 15.07
N LEU A 347 14.59 9.31 15.93
CA LEU A 347 14.23 8.26 16.88
C LEU A 347 13.77 6.98 16.15
N ALA A 348 13.00 7.12 15.08
CA ALA A 348 12.58 6.00 14.24
C ALA A 348 13.76 5.32 13.55
N ALA A 349 14.76 6.08 13.09
CA ALA A 349 15.99 5.52 12.53
C ALA A 349 16.80 4.76 13.59
N ILE A 350 16.86 5.26 14.84
CA ILE A 350 17.52 4.57 15.97
C ILE A 350 16.78 3.27 16.33
N GLU A 351 15.45 3.32 16.41
CA GLU A 351 14.60 2.13 16.63
C GLU A 351 14.85 1.08 15.55
N THR A 352 14.85 1.49 14.28
CA THR A 352 15.11 0.60 13.15
C THR A 352 16.53 0.02 13.19
N ALA A 353 17.54 0.84 13.48
CA ALA A 353 18.92 0.37 13.62
C ALA A 353 19.09 -0.65 14.74
N GLY A 354 18.39 -0.46 15.87
CA GLY A 354 18.31 -1.43 16.97
C GLY A 354 17.73 -2.75 16.50
N TYR A 355 16.54 -2.72 15.89
CA TYR A 355 15.88 -3.91 15.38
C TYR A 355 16.72 -4.66 14.34
N VAL A 356 17.29 -3.94 13.36
CA VAL A 356 18.11 -4.54 12.29
C VAL A 356 19.36 -5.21 12.87
N ALA A 357 20.02 -4.58 13.84
CA ALA A 357 21.21 -5.17 14.48
C ALA A 357 20.85 -6.43 15.29
N GLU A 358 19.76 -6.41 16.06
CA GLU A 358 19.29 -7.58 16.82
C GLU A 358 18.89 -8.75 15.91
N ASN A 359 18.40 -8.44 14.70
CA ASN A 359 17.91 -9.42 13.74
C ASN A 359 18.86 -9.66 12.56
N VAL A 360 20.11 -9.18 12.63
CA VAL A 360 21.02 -9.13 11.47
C VAL A 360 21.31 -10.52 10.90
N ASN A 361 21.40 -11.55 11.75
CA ASN A 361 21.58 -12.93 11.30
C ASN A 361 20.46 -13.39 10.39
N ARG A 362 19.20 -13.11 10.76
CA ARG A 362 18.03 -13.46 9.96
C ARG A 362 17.99 -12.66 8.66
N LEU A 363 18.22 -11.35 8.75
CA LEU A 363 18.14 -10.43 7.61
C LEU A 363 19.27 -10.62 6.57
N ALA A 364 20.49 -10.92 7.02
CA ALA A 364 21.64 -11.23 6.16
C ALA A 364 21.75 -12.74 5.82
N ALA A 365 20.77 -13.55 6.27
CA ALA A 365 20.72 -14.99 6.12
C ALA A 365 22.02 -15.71 6.55
N THR A 366 22.60 -15.28 7.67
CA THR A 366 23.88 -15.73 8.22
C THR A 366 23.77 -16.18 9.68
N ARG A 367 24.90 -16.58 10.28
CA ARG A 367 25.01 -16.97 11.70
C ARG A 367 26.31 -16.40 12.29
N ASN A 368 26.29 -16.01 13.56
CA ASN A 368 27.44 -15.37 14.25
C ASN A 368 28.79 -16.07 14.11
N ASN A 369 28.81 -17.41 13.96
CA ASN A 369 30.05 -18.20 13.90
C ASN A 369 30.42 -18.63 12.47
N ALA A 370 29.75 -18.09 11.44
CA ALA A 370 30.07 -18.39 10.07
C ALA A 370 31.38 -17.68 9.65
N ALA A 371 32.24 -18.36 8.89
CA ALA A 371 33.52 -17.80 8.45
C ALA A 371 33.33 -16.57 7.53
N ASP A 372 32.18 -16.47 6.87
CA ASP A 372 31.75 -15.38 6.00
C ASP A 372 30.75 -14.42 6.69
N TYR A 373 30.65 -14.44 8.02
CA TYR A 373 29.70 -13.61 8.77
C TYR A 373 29.79 -12.12 8.40
N GLU A 374 30.97 -11.53 8.56
CA GLU A 374 31.17 -10.09 8.31
C GLU A 374 30.92 -9.72 6.84
N SER A 375 31.40 -10.52 5.89
CA SER A 375 31.21 -10.25 4.46
C SER A 375 29.74 -10.33 4.06
N ARG A 376 28.98 -11.29 4.60
CA ARG A 376 27.53 -11.40 4.37
C ARG A 376 26.75 -10.24 4.96
N VAL A 377 27.09 -9.82 6.18
CA VAL A 377 26.43 -8.66 6.82
C VAL A 377 26.77 -7.37 6.06
N LYS A 378 28.00 -7.23 5.57
CA LYS A 378 28.40 -6.09 4.75
C LYS A 378 27.67 -6.06 3.41
N GLU A 379 27.48 -7.19 2.76
CA GLU A 379 26.68 -7.32 1.53
C GLU A 379 25.21 -6.95 1.78
N PHE A 380 24.63 -7.43 2.88
CA PHE A 380 23.30 -7.00 3.33
C PHE A 380 23.23 -5.47 3.50
N CYS A 381 24.23 -4.85 4.11
CA CYS A 381 24.29 -3.39 4.27
C CYS A 381 24.34 -2.64 2.93
N TYR A 382 25.06 -3.14 1.91
CA TYR A 382 25.01 -2.54 0.57
C TYR A 382 23.59 -2.60 -0.01
N GLN A 383 22.97 -3.77 0.02
CA GLN A 383 21.62 -3.97 -0.51
C GLN A 383 20.57 -3.15 0.25
N PHE A 384 20.74 -3.00 1.56
CA PHE A 384 19.88 -2.18 2.41
C PHE A 384 19.94 -0.71 1.98
N VAL A 385 21.15 -0.18 1.76
CA VAL A 385 21.32 1.21 1.33
C VAL A 385 20.85 1.42 -0.12
N GLU A 386 21.10 0.47 -1.02
CA GLU A 386 20.55 0.48 -2.40
C GLU A 386 19.02 0.56 -2.41
N ARG A 387 18.35 -0.28 -1.61
CA ARG A 387 16.89 -0.24 -1.49
C ARG A 387 16.40 1.05 -0.83
N ALA A 388 17.07 1.51 0.23
CA ALA A 388 16.70 2.76 0.90
C ALA A 388 16.79 3.95 -0.06
N PHE A 389 17.81 3.98 -0.92
CA PHE A 389 17.99 5.05 -1.91
C PHE A 389 17.23 4.80 -3.20
N ARG A 390 16.65 3.60 -3.37
CA ARG A 390 15.84 3.18 -4.52
C ARG A 390 16.63 3.17 -5.82
N ARG A 391 17.94 2.88 -5.75
CA ARG A 391 18.85 2.79 -6.89
C ARG A 391 20.18 2.12 -6.53
N PRO A 392 20.95 1.63 -7.53
CA PRO A 392 22.29 1.11 -7.32
C PRO A 392 23.24 2.15 -6.70
N LEU A 393 24.18 1.69 -5.87
CA LEU A 393 25.21 2.56 -5.29
C LEU A 393 26.46 2.57 -6.16
N ASN A 394 26.96 3.78 -6.44
CA ASN A 394 28.31 3.96 -6.99
C ASN A 394 29.39 3.73 -5.91
N ASP A 395 30.65 3.64 -6.33
CA ASP A 395 31.78 3.33 -5.45
C ASP A 395 31.96 4.33 -4.31
N GLU A 396 31.70 5.62 -4.55
CA GLU A 396 31.78 6.66 -3.52
C GLU A 396 30.73 6.47 -2.43
N LEU A 397 29.49 6.16 -2.83
CA LEU A 397 28.38 5.90 -1.91
C LEU A 397 28.59 4.59 -1.14
N ARG A 398 29.06 3.52 -1.81
CA ARG A 398 29.45 2.27 -1.16
C ARG A 398 30.52 2.52 -0.09
N GLN A 399 31.53 3.31 -0.44
CA GLN A 399 32.60 3.64 0.48
C GLN A 399 32.10 4.43 1.69
N PHE A 400 31.28 5.46 1.47
CA PHE A 400 30.83 6.37 2.51
C PHE A 400 29.82 5.72 3.46
N PHE A 401 28.77 5.09 2.92
CA PHE A 401 27.66 4.58 3.70
C PHE A 401 27.95 3.22 4.34
N VAL A 402 28.85 2.41 3.78
CA VAL A 402 29.11 1.05 4.26
C VAL A 402 30.58 0.84 4.63
N ASP A 403 31.53 0.93 3.68
CA ASP A 403 32.92 0.51 3.93
C ASP A 403 33.57 1.23 5.10
N ARG A 404 33.46 2.56 5.14
CA ARG A 404 34.02 3.38 6.23
C ARG A 404 33.39 3.04 7.57
N GLN A 405 32.12 2.64 7.60
CA GLN A 405 31.43 2.31 8.84
C GLN A 405 31.92 0.98 9.42
N PHE A 406 32.16 -0.02 8.56
CA PHE A 406 32.77 -1.29 8.97
C PHE A 406 34.24 -1.11 9.38
N ALA A 407 35.02 -0.33 8.64
CA ALA A 407 36.43 -0.11 8.97
C ALA A 407 36.63 0.67 10.29
N ALA A 408 35.69 1.53 10.67
CA ALA A 408 35.78 2.39 11.85
C ALA A 408 34.97 1.91 13.06
N ALA A 409 34.22 0.81 12.96
CA ALA A 409 33.42 0.29 14.06
C ALA A 409 34.19 -0.76 14.87
N GLU A 410 33.96 -0.78 16.18
CA GLU A 410 34.57 -1.76 17.09
C GLU A 410 33.95 -3.16 16.96
N SER A 411 32.75 -3.25 16.37
CA SER A 411 32.03 -4.49 16.12
C SER A 411 31.12 -4.38 14.90
N VAL A 412 30.76 -5.53 14.32
CA VAL A 412 29.81 -5.63 13.20
C VAL A 412 28.46 -5.00 13.57
N ASP A 413 27.97 -5.22 14.79
CA ASP A 413 26.68 -4.67 15.24
C ASP A 413 26.69 -3.14 15.28
N ILE A 414 27.80 -2.53 15.71
CA ILE A 414 27.98 -1.06 15.69
C ILE A 414 28.06 -0.57 14.25
N ALA A 415 28.76 -1.29 13.36
CA ALA A 415 28.82 -0.95 11.94
C ALA A 415 27.42 -0.92 11.33
N VAL A 416 26.63 -1.98 11.52
CA VAL A 416 25.25 -2.10 11.03
C VAL A 416 24.38 -0.95 11.53
N LYS A 417 24.42 -0.64 12.83
CA LYS A 417 23.67 0.49 13.39
C LYS A 417 24.04 1.82 12.72
N ARG A 418 25.33 2.07 12.49
CA ARG A 418 25.81 3.27 11.79
C ARG A 418 25.32 3.33 10.34
N VAL A 419 25.40 2.22 9.60
CA VAL A 419 24.91 2.14 8.21
C VAL A 419 23.42 2.47 8.15
N VAL A 420 22.58 1.80 8.96
CA VAL A 420 21.13 1.99 8.97
C VAL A 420 20.76 3.43 9.33
N LEU A 421 21.41 4.00 10.37
CA LEU A 421 21.19 5.39 10.76
C LEU A 421 21.54 6.38 9.64
N LEU A 422 22.71 6.22 9.02
CA LEU A 422 23.15 7.09 7.92
C LEU A 422 22.22 6.98 6.71
N ALA A 423 21.75 5.77 6.39
CA ALA A 423 20.83 5.54 5.29
C ALA A 423 19.48 6.22 5.53
N LEU A 424 18.86 5.97 6.69
CA LEU A 424 17.51 6.48 7.01
C LEU A 424 17.47 7.98 7.32
N LYS A 425 18.61 8.58 7.70
CA LYS A 425 18.75 10.04 7.85
C LYS A 425 19.27 10.75 6.61
N SER A 426 19.62 10.02 5.56
CA SER A 426 20.04 10.60 4.30
C SER A 426 18.86 11.31 3.62
N PRO A 427 19.09 12.47 2.99
CA PRO A 427 18.10 13.07 2.10
C PRO A 427 17.59 12.08 1.05
N ARG A 428 18.47 11.18 0.55
CA ARG A 428 18.12 10.16 -0.46
C ARG A 428 17.06 9.15 0.01
N PHE A 429 16.87 9.01 1.31
CA PHE A 429 15.77 8.23 1.88
C PHE A 429 14.58 9.13 2.25
N LEU A 430 14.86 10.23 2.96
CA LEU A 430 13.83 11.09 3.54
C LEU A 430 13.00 11.87 2.51
N TYR A 431 13.49 12.04 1.28
CA TYR A 431 12.82 12.80 0.23
C TYR A 431 12.69 11.96 -1.03
N ARG A 432 11.66 12.23 -1.84
CA ARG A 432 11.35 11.40 -3.03
C ARG A 432 12.34 11.56 -4.18
N GLU A 433 12.91 12.76 -4.39
CA GLU A 433 13.54 13.15 -5.66
C GLU A 433 14.81 13.98 -5.44
N VAL A 434 15.75 13.51 -4.62
CA VAL A 434 16.95 14.29 -4.27
C VAL A 434 17.95 14.40 -5.41
N ASP A 435 18.10 13.34 -6.21
CA ASP A 435 19.11 13.28 -7.26
C ASP A 435 18.61 13.84 -8.62
N SER A 436 17.33 14.25 -8.71
CA SER A 436 16.71 14.82 -9.92
C SER A 436 16.63 16.36 -9.90
N ALA A 437 17.02 17.00 -8.79
CA ALA A 437 17.03 18.45 -8.69
C ALA A 437 18.14 19.02 -9.60
N PRO A 438 17.84 19.99 -10.49
CA PRO A 438 18.89 20.69 -11.22
C PRO A 438 19.87 21.29 -10.21
N SER A 439 21.17 21.10 -10.44
CA SER A 439 22.22 21.83 -9.73
C SER A 439 21.87 23.32 -9.78
N VAL A 440 21.83 23.97 -8.62
CA VAL A 440 21.64 25.43 -8.52
C VAL A 440 22.82 26.10 -9.23
N GLY A 441 22.63 26.43 -10.51
CA GLY A 441 23.68 26.92 -11.42
C GLY A 441 23.42 26.61 -12.89
N ASP A 442 22.70 25.53 -13.20
CA ASP A 442 22.47 25.07 -14.58
C ASP A 442 21.06 25.43 -15.08
N ALA A 443 20.76 26.72 -15.12
CA ALA A 443 19.48 27.24 -15.65
C ALA A 443 19.33 27.08 -17.19
N GLN A 444 20.23 26.36 -17.85
CA GLN A 444 20.28 26.24 -19.32
C GLN A 444 20.38 24.79 -19.85
N SER A 445 20.34 23.78 -18.97
CA SER A 445 20.19 22.40 -19.45
C SER A 445 18.70 22.10 -19.66
N GLU A 446 18.23 22.23 -20.89
CA GLU A 446 16.88 21.83 -21.33
C GLU A 446 16.65 20.30 -21.29
N SER A 447 17.62 19.52 -20.80
CA SER A 447 17.52 18.08 -20.62
C SER A 447 17.32 17.74 -19.14
N SER A 448 16.15 18.07 -18.60
CA SER A 448 15.62 17.46 -17.38
C SER A 448 15.19 16.02 -17.68
N THR A 449 16.16 15.17 -18.02
CA THR A 449 15.91 13.73 -18.15
C THR A 449 15.59 13.18 -16.77
N VAL A 450 14.30 12.94 -16.51
CA VAL A 450 13.85 12.21 -15.32
C VAL A 450 14.49 10.83 -15.38
N HIS A 451 15.30 10.45 -14.40
CA HIS A 451 15.90 9.12 -14.37
C HIS A 451 14.82 8.06 -14.17
N ASP A 452 14.99 6.88 -14.79
CA ASP A 452 14.01 5.79 -14.70
C ASP A 452 13.74 5.36 -13.24
N TYR A 453 14.77 5.37 -12.38
CA TYR A 453 14.63 5.14 -10.93
C TYR A 453 13.74 6.17 -10.23
N ASP A 454 13.72 7.42 -10.69
CA ASP A 454 12.86 8.47 -10.14
C ASP A 454 11.41 8.25 -10.58
N VAL A 455 11.20 7.77 -11.81
CA VAL A 455 9.87 7.34 -12.29
C VAL A 455 9.36 6.15 -11.49
N ALA A 456 10.19 5.13 -11.28
CA ALA A 456 9.89 3.97 -10.44
C ALA A 456 9.52 4.40 -9.02
N ALA A 457 10.33 5.25 -8.38
CA ALA A 457 10.03 5.81 -7.07
C ALA A 457 8.70 6.56 -7.07
N ARG A 458 8.46 7.44 -8.05
CA ARG A 458 7.21 8.21 -8.14
C ARG A 458 6.00 7.31 -8.26
N LEU A 459 6.07 6.27 -9.10
CA LEU A 459 5.00 5.30 -9.30
C LEU A 459 4.72 4.52 -8.02
N ALA A 460 5.75 4.02 -7.35
CA ALA A 460 5.62 3.25 -6.11
C ALA A 460 4.95 4.06 -4.98
N PHE A 461 5.41 5.30 -4.76
CA PHE A 461 4.82 6.19 -3.76
C PHE A 461 3.41 6.64 -4.12
N ALA A 462 3.07 6.71 -5.41
CA ALA A 462 1.71 7.05 -5.86
C ALA A 462 0.74 5.87 -5.70
N LEU A 463 1.17 4.64 -5.96
CA LEU A 463 0.30 3.46 -5.97
C LEU A 463 0.16 2.80 -4.58
N TRP A 464 1.23 2.71 -3.79
CA TRP A 464 1.23 1.98 -2.52
C TRP A 464 1.98 2.66 -1.36
N ASP A 465 2.28 3.96 -1.47
CA ASP A 465 2.87 4.78 -0.39
C ASP A 465 4.19 4.18 0.18
N SER A 466 5.02 3.52 -0.64
CA SER A 466 6.27 2.90 -0.17
C SER A 466 7.34 2.82 -1.27
N LEU A 467 8.47 2.20 -0.95
CA LEU A 467 9.58 1.96 -1.87
C LEU A 467 9.12 1.12 -3.09
N PRO A 468 9.74 1.32 -4.27
CA PRO A 468 9.61 0.40 -5.40
C PRO A 468 9.96 -1.03 -4.99
N ASP A 469 9.20 -2.00 -5.46
CA ASP A 469 9.56 -3.39 -5.34
C ASP A 469 10.70 -3.74 -6.31
N ARG A 470 11.16 -5.00 -6.27
CA ARG A 470 12.30 -5.43 -7.08
C ARG A 470 11.96 -5.43 -8.58
N GLU A 471 10.75 -5.81 -8.94
CA GLU A 471 10.31 -5.84 -10.34
C GLU A 471 10.32 -4.44 -10.95
N LEU A 472 9.84 -3.45 -10.19
CA LEU A 472 9.84 -2.06 -10.63
C LEU A 472 11.25 -1.44 -10.65
N LEU A 473 12.15 -1.83 -9.73
CA LEU A 473 13.55 -1.41 -9.78
C LEU A 473 14.33 -2.04 -10.93
N ASP A 474 14.06 -3.31 -11.27
CA ASP A 474 14.75 -4.00 -12.37
C ASP A 474 14.27 -3.50 -13.74
N ALA A 475 13.06 -2.93 -13.82
CA ALA A 475 12.51 -2.31 -15.02
C ALA A 475 13.02 -0.87 -15.28
N ALA A 476 13.68 -0.26 -14.29
CA ALA A 476 14.26 1.07 -14.32
C ALA A 476 15.78 1.00 -14.54
#